data_AF-A0A943DS78-F1
#
_entry.id   AF-A0A943DS78-F1
#
_cell.length_a   1.000
_cell.length_b   1.000
_cell.length_c   1.000
_cell.angle_alpha   90.00
_cell.angle_beta   90.00
_cell.angle_gamma   90.00
#
_symmetry.space_group_name_H-M   'P 1'
#
loop_
_entity.id
_entity.type
_entity.pdbx_description
1 polymer ?
#
loop_
_entity_poly.entity_id
_entity_poly.type
_entity_poly.pdbx_seq_one_letter_code
_entity_poly.pdbx_strand_id
1 'polypeptide(L)' 'MEVSTTQTWPQALCIRYNSPYLNTSARKTKILTHEIGHALSMAHCTTSSHTCRMQQGLQSAYALAAHDKEKLKYKWGN' A
#
# COMPACT_ATOMS: atom_id res chain seq x y z
N MET A 1 26.81 -6.21 11.90
CA MET A 1 25.83 -6.73 10.93
C MET A 1 26.57 -6.94 9.63
N GLU A 2 26.85 -8.18 9.28
CA GLU A 2 27.44 -8.50 7.97
C GLU A 2 26.31 -8.47 6.92
N VAL A 3 26.48 -7.64 5.90
CA VAL A 3 25.55 -7.57 4.77
C VAL A 3 25.98 -8.65 3.77
N SER A 4 25.19 -9.71 3.65
CA SER A 4 25.44 -10.77 2.67
C SER A 4 25.03 -10.30 1.27
N THR A 5 25.92 -10.46 0.29
CA THR A 5 25.65 -10.16 -1.13
C THR A 5 24.74 -11.18 -1.81
N THR A 6 24.39 -12.28 -1.13
CA THR A 6 23.43 -13.29 -1.62
C THR A 6 22.00 -13.05 -1.16
N GLN A 7 21.76 -12.04 -0.33
CA GLN A 7 20.39 -11.66 0.05
C GLN A 7 19.69 -10.98 -1.13
N THR A 8 18.64 -11.62 -1.63
CA THR A 8 17.70 -11.01 -2.56
C THR A 8 16.63 -10.29 -1.76
N TRP A 9 16.48 -9.00 -2.01
CA TRP A 9 15.39 -8.21 -1.43
C TRP A 9 14.16 -8.34 -2.33
N PRO A 10 12.97 -8.59 -1.78
CA PRO A 10 11.75 -8.50 -2.55
C PRO A 10 11.55 -7.05 -3.01
N GLN A 11 11.53 -6.84 -4.33
CA GLN A 11 11.26 -5.54 -4.93
C GLN A 11 9.79 -5.48 -5.38
N ALA A 12 9.10 -4.41 -5.00
CA ALA A 12 7.78 -4.06 -5.54
C ALA A 12 7.93 -2.87 -6.51
N LEU A 13 7.52 -3.06 -7.77
CA LEU A 13 7.48 -1.98 -8.75
C LEU A 13 6.09 -1.33 -8.72
N CYS A 14 6.04 -0.05 -8.33
CA CYS A 14 4.85 0.80 -8.39
C CYS A 14 4.98 1.75 -9.58
N ILE A 15 4.17 1.57 -10.62
CA ILE A 15 4.09 2.50 -11.75
C ILE A 15 2.95 3.47 -11.49
N ARG A 16 3.24 4.77 -11.55
CA ARG A 16 2.23 5.82 -11.38
C ARG A 16 2.17 6.72 -12.61
N TYR A 17 0.99 7.23 -12.92
CA TYR A 17 0.83 8.31 -13.89
C TYR A 17 1.47 9.61 -13.37
N ASN A 18 2.22 10.28 -14.24
CA ASN A 18 2.76 11.59 -13.93
C ASN A 18 1.66 12.64 -14.05
N SER A 19 1.23 13.20 -12.91
CA SER A 19 0.23 14.26 -12.85
C SER A 19 0.62 15.27 -11.78
N PRO A 20 0.58 16.59 -12.07
CA PRO A 20 0.82 17.64 -11.07
C PRO A 20 -0.08 17.47 -9.83
N TYR A 21 -1.33 17.06 -10.05
CA TYR A 21 -2.31 16.79 -9.01
C TYR A 21 -1.89 15.66 -8.05
N LEU A 22 -1.05 14.72 -8.51
CA LEU A 22 -0.57 13.58 -7.72
C LEU A 22 0.83 13.79 -7.13
N ASN A 23 1.50 14.91 -7.44
CA ASN A 23 2.93 15.08 -7.20
C ASN A 23 3.31 15.60 -5.80
N THR A 24 2.34 15.83 -4.92
CA THR A 24 2.60 16.18 -3.50
C THR A 24 3.14 14.96 -2.73
N SER A 25 4.03 15.16 -1.76
CA SER A 25 4.57 14.08 -0.91
C SER A 25 3.48 13.22 -0.26
N ALA A 26 2.43 13.87 0.28
CA ALA A 26 1.25 13.22 0.84
C ALA A 26 0.60 12.18 -0.11
N ARG A 27 0.36 12.59 -1.36
CA ARG A 27 -0.27 11.74 -2.37
C ARG A 27 0.65 10.63 -2.86
N LYS A 28 1.95 10.91 -2.96
CA LYS A 28 2.96 9.89 -3.30
C LYS A 28 3.00 8.78 -2.26
N THR A 29 3.10 9.14 -0.98
CA THR A 29 3.10 8.17 0.13
C THR A 29 1.82 7.33 0.12
N LYS A 30 0.68 7.96 -0.17
CA LYS A 30 -0.60 7.25 -0.26
C LYS A 30 -0.64 6.22 -1.41
N ILE A 31 -0.21 6.60 -2.61
CA ILE A 31 -0.17 5.68 -3.74
C ILE A 31 0.81 4.55 -3.44
N LEU A 32 2.01 4.89 -2.95
CA LEU A 32 3.03 3.91 -2.60
C LEU A 32 2.52 2.89 -1.58
N THR A 33 1.84 3.34 -0.52
CA THR A 33 1.28 2.44 0.50
C THR A 33 0.16 1.54 -0.03
N HIS A 34 -0.63 2.00 -1.00
CA HIS A 34 -1.61 1.17 -1.70
C HIS A 34 -0.94 0.07 -2.53
N GLU A 35 0.07 0.43 -3.34
CA GLU A 35 0.80 -0.55 -4.15
C GLU A 35 1.64 -1.53 -3.30
N ILE A 36 2.18 -1.08 -2.16
CA ILE A 36 2.79 -1.99 -1.17
C ILE A 36 1.76 -2.99 -0.66
N GLY A 37 0.51 -2.57 -0.44
CA GLY A 37 -0.58 -3.48 -0.08
C GLY A 37 -0.79 -4.57 -1.14
N HIS A 38 -0.78 -4.23 -2.42
CA HIS A 38 -0.82 -5.22 -3.50
C HIS A 38 0.40 -6.13 -3.52
N ALA A 39 1.61 -5.61 -3.28
CA ALA A 39 2.81 -6.44 -3.15
C ALA A 39 2.75 -7.39 -1.95
N LEU A 40 2.12 -6.95 -0.86
CA LEU A 40 1.74 -7.77 0.30
C LEU A 40 0.46 -8.59 0.05
N SER A 41 0.05 -8.69 -1.21
CA SER A 41 -0.95 -9.63 -1.66
C SER A 41 -2.35 -9.29 -1.11
N MET A 42 -2.60 -8.01 -0.84
CA MET A 42 -3.93 -7.47 -0.50
C MET A 42 -4.73 -7.14 -1.76
N ALA A 43 -6.02 -7.43 -1.73
CA ALA A 43 -6.98 -7.03 -2.76
C ALA A 43 -7.67 -5.72 -2.39
N HIS A 44 -8.31 -5.08 -3.38
CA HIS A 44 -9.16 -3.91 -3.10
C HIS A 44 -10.26 -4.25 -2.09
N CYS A 45 -10.57 -3.33 -1.17
CA CYS A 45 -11.74 -3.52 -0.32
C CYS A 45 -13.02 -3.24 -1.11
N THR A 46 -14.04 -4.06 -0.88
CA THR A 46 -15.38 -3.93 -1.48
C THR A 46 -16.31 -3.05 -0.66
N THR A 47 -15.84 -2.51 0.47
CA THR A 47 -16.65 -1.68 1.36
C THR A 47 -16.91 -0.32 0.74
N SER A 48 -18.16 0.12 0.75
CA SER A 48 -18.59 1.46 0.31
C SER A 48 -18.14 2.58 1.25
N SER A 49 -17.66 2.27 2.45
CA SER A 49 -16.99 3.24 3.32
C SER A 49 -15.57 3.49 2.82
N HIS A 50 -15.28 4.72 2.41
CA HIS A 50 -14.02 5.14 1.79
C HIS A 50 -12.80 5.17 2.74
N THR A 51 -12.71 4.23 3.67
CA THR A 51 -11.85 4.32 4.84
C THR A 51 -10.64 3.39 4.77
N CYS A 52 -10.65 2.37 3.91
CA CYS A 52 -9.57 1.40 3.80
C CYS A 52 -8.46 1.88 2.82
N ARG A 53 -7.20 1.52 3.09
CA ARG A 53 -6.02 1.82 2.26
C ARG A 53 -6.10 1.15 0.89
N MET A 54 -6.72 -0.02 0.81
CA MET A 54 -6.86 -0.76 -0.44
C MET A 54 -8.07 -0.35 -1.27
N GLN A 55 -8.78 0.72 -0.93
CA GLN A 55 -9.91 1.15 -1.75
C GLN A 55 -9.41 1.64 -3.11
N GLN A 56 -10.09 1.28 -4.17
CA GLN A 56 -9.76 1.77 -5.50
C GLN A 56 -9.97 3.29 -5.59
N GLY A 57 -9.03 3.98 -6.24
CA GLY A 57 -9.12 5.41 -6.53
C GLY A 57 -8.52 6.34 -5.48
N LEU A 58 -8.80 7.63 -5.63
CA LEU A 58 -8.21 8.68 -4.78
C LEU A 58 -8.94 8.82 -3.44
N GLN A 59 -8.58 8.00 -2.45
CA GLN A 59 -9.01 8.22 -1.05
C GLN A 59 -8.45 9.51 -0.42
N SER A 60 -9.17 10.03 0.57
CA SER A 60 -8.80 11.20 1.37
C SER A 60 -8.05 10.86 2.66
N ALA A 61 -8.11 9.60 3.13
CA ALA A 61 -7.59 9.20 4.43
C ALA A 61 -6.09 8.83 4.39
N TYR A 62 -5.36 9.18 5.45
CA TYR A 62 -3.91 8.99 5.59
C TYR A 62 -3.50 7.77 6.43
N ALA A 63 -4.41 7.24 7.26
CA ALA A 63 -4.13 6.13 8.15
C ALA A 63 -4.42 4.76 7.49
N LEU A 64 -3.74 3.72 7.96
CA LEU A 64 -4.18 2.34 7.75
C LEU A 64 -5.44 2.11 8.57
N ALA A 65 -6.52 1.66 7.92
CA ALA A 65 -7.75 1.32 8.61
C ALA A 65 -7.58 0.04 9.43
N ALA A 66 -8.50 -0.17 10.38
CA ALA A 66 -8.60 -1.44 11.11
C ALA A 66 -8.73 -2.62 10.13
N HIS A 67 -9.56 -2.46 9.10
CA HIS A 67 -9.75 -3.46 8.04
C HIS A 67 -8.43 -3.89 7.37
N ASP A 68 -7.58 -2.92 6.98
CA ASP A 68 -6.31 -3.23 6.30
C ASP A 68 -5.38 -4.04 7.23
N LYS A 69 -5.33 -3.64 8.50
CA LYS A 69 -4.53 -4.32 9.52
C LYS A 69 -5.01 -5.74 9.77
N GLU A 70 -6.32 -5.94 9.88
CA GLU A 70 -6.92 -7.27 10.05
C GLU A 70 -6.64 -8.19 8.86
N LYS A 71 -6.75 -7.68 7.63
CA LYS A 71 -6.44 -8.44 6.42
C LYS A 71 -4.96 -8.82 6.33
N LEU A 72 -4.06 -7.92 6.69
CA LEU A 72 -2.62 -8.21 6.75
C LEU A 72 -2.32 -9.28 7.79
N LYS A 73 -2.85 -9.16 9.00
CA LYS A 73 -2.68 -10.17 10.07
C LYS A 73 -3.23 -11.53 9.68
N TYR A 74 -4.40 -11.56 9.05
CA TYR A 74 -4.99 -12.79 8.53
C TYR A 74 -4.08 -13.47 7.49
N LYS A 75 -3.41 -12.69 6.64
CA LYS A 75 -2.58 -13.22 5.55
C LYS A 75 -1.17 -13.62 5.98
N TRP A 76 -0.56 -12.85 6.88
CA TRP A 76 0.86 -12.95 7.20
C TRP A 76 1.17 -13.31 8.65
N GLY A 77 0.15 -13.41 9.51
CA GLY A 77 0.34 -13.61 10.95
C GLY A 77 0.67 -12.32 11.69
N ASN A 78 1.18 -12.45 12.92
CA ASN A 78 1.42 -11.33 13.83
C ASN A 78 2.75 -11.51 14.57
#